data_AF-A0A8S0QX43-F1
#
_entry.id   AF-A0A8S0QX43-F1
#
_cell.length_a   1.000
_cell.length_b   1.000
_cell.length_c   1.000
_cell.angle_alpha   90.00
_cell.angle_beta   90.00
_cell.angle_gamma   90.00
#
_symmetry.space_group_name_H-M   'P 1'
#
loop_
_entity.id
_entity.type
_entity.pdbx_description
1 polymer ?
#
loop_
_entity_poly.entity_id
_entity_poly.type
_entity_poly.pdbx_seq_one_letter_code
_entity_poly.pdbx_strand_id
1 'polypeptide(L)'
;MKIEEVQSTTKKQRIATHTHIKGLGLEPNGNAIPLAAGFVGQAAAREAAGVVVDMIRQRKMAGRALLLAGPPGTGKTALALGISQELGSKVPFCPMVGSEVYSSEVKKTEVLMENFRRAIGLRIKENKEVYEGEVAVGDVIYIEANSGAVKRVGRSNAFATEFDLEAEEYVPLPKGEVHKKKEIVQDVTLHDLHAANARPQGGQDILSLMGQMMKPRKTEITDKLRQEINKVVNRYIDEGVAELVPGVLFIDEVHMLDMECFSYSNRALESSLSPIVIFATNATNRGICNVGYRGVIFPFT
;
A
#
# COMPACT_ATOMS: atom_id res chain seq x y z
N MET A 1 15.87 0.56 -16.78
CA MET A 1 15.00 0.90 -15.63
C MET A 1 15.47 0.08 -14.43
N LYS A 2 16.15 0.71 -13.47
CA LYS A 2 16.43 0.10 -12.16
C LYS A 2 15.35 0.59 -11.20
N ILE A 3 14.86 -0.28 -10.32
CA ILE A 3 13.99 0.14 -9.22
C ILE A 3 14.91 0.76 -8.18
N GLU A 4 15.29 2.02 -8.38
CA GLU A 4 15.92 2.83 -7.32
C GLU A 4 14.92 3.04 -6.18
N GLU A 5 15.37 3.48 -5.01
CA GLU A 5 14.54 3.57 -3.79
C GLU A 5 13.24 4.37 -4.00
N VAL A 6 12.17 3.66 -4.36
CA VAL A 6 10.86 4.27 -4.54
C VAL A 6 10.24 4.52 -3.17
N GLN A 7 10.04 5.81 -2.85
CA GLN A 7 9.28 6.20 -1.67
C GLN A 7 7.81 5.82 -1.82
N SER A 8 7.24 5.12 -0.83
CA SER A 8 5.82 4.78 -0.86
C SER A 8 4.95 6.02 -0.69
N THR A 9 4.00 6.21 -1.61
CA THR A 9 3.10 7.37 -1.64
C THR A 9 1.78 7.14 -0.90
N THR A 10 1.74 6.21 0.07
CA THR A 10 0.49 5.80 0.73
C THR A 10 -0.29 7.01 1.26
N LYS A 11 -1.55 7.18 0.82
CA LYS A 11 -2.44 8.26 1.29
C LYS A 11 -2.71 8.10 2.79
N LYS A 12 -1.93 8.77 3.65
CA LYS A 12 -2.05 8.70 5.12
C LYS A 12 -3.40 9.21 5.67
N GLN A 13 -4.09 10.11 4.97
CA GLN A 13 -5.21 10.88 5.52
C GLN A 13 -6.47 10.05 5.89
N ARG A 14 -6.78 8.95 5.21
CA ARG A 14 -8.03 8.18 5.46
C ARG A 14 -7.91 7.00 6.40
N ILE A 15 -6.70 6.52 6.63
CA ILE A 15 -6.44 5.44 7.60
C ILE A 15 -6.44 6.01 9.04
N ALA A 16 -6.23 7.33 9.18
CA ALA A 16 -6.07 8.03 10.46
C ALA A 16 -7.19 7.75 11.47
N THR A 17 -8.45 7.71 11.04
CA THR A 17 -9.62 7.47 11.91
C THR A 17 -9.75 6.03 12.40
N HIS A 18 -9.09 5.08 11.73
CA HIS A 18 -9.17 3.64 12.04
C HIS A 18 -7.82 3.04 12.48
N THR A 19 -6.87 3.88 12.91
CA THR A 19 -5.54 3.48 13.41
C THR A 19 -5.58 2.53 14.61
N HIS A 20 -6.69 2.53 15.36
CA HIS A 20 -6.95 1.65 16.50
C HIS A 20 -7.30 0.22 16.08
N ILE A 21 -7.72 -0.02 14.83
CA ILE A 21 -8.05 -1.36 14.33
C ILE A 21 -6.74 -2.10 14.01
N LYS A 22 -6.54 -3.26 14.64
CA LYS A 22 -5.33 -4.09 14.50
C LYS A 22 -5.58 -5.46 13.85
N GLY A 23 -6.83 -5.81 13.60
CA GLY A 23 -7.25 -7.12 13.07
C GLY A 23 -8.74 -7.34 13.32
N LEU A 24 -9.24 -8.55 13.07
CA LEU A 24 -10.66 -8.89 13.29
C LEU A 24 -10.96 -9.29 14.74
N GLY A 25 -9.95 -9.63 15.54
CA GLY A 25 -10.11 -9.99 16.95
C GLY A 25 -10.92 -11.27 17.15
N LEU A 26 -10.63 -12.29 16.35
CA LEU A 26 -11.29 -13.60 16.41
C LEU A 26 -10.46 -14.58 17.24
N GLU A 27 -11.14 -15.52 17.86
CA GLU A 27 -10.53 -16.71 18.45
C GLU A 27 -10.08 -17.70 17.35
N PRO A 28 -9.21 -18.68 17.65
CA PRO A 28 -8.80 -19.71 16.68
C PRO A 28 -9.95 -20.57 16.13
N ASN A 29 -11.08 -20.62 16.83
CA ASN A 29 -12.31 -21.31 16.40
C ASN A 29 -13.17 -20.45 15.44
N GLY A 30 -12.78 -19.20 15.18
CA GLY A 30 -13.49 -18.25 14.33
C GLY A 30 -14.48 -17.32 15.04
N ASN A 31 -14.74 -17.50 16.34
CA ASN A 31 -15.70 -16.70 17.11
C ASN A 31 -15.15 -15.30 17.44
N ALA A 32 -16.00 -14.28 17.40
CA ALA A 32 -15.57 -12.91 17.69
C ALA A 32 -15.50 -12.64 19.20
N ILE A 33 -14.34 -12.16 19.66
CA ILE A 33 -14.18 -11.70 21.04
C ILE A 33 -14.88 -10.34 21.18
N PRO A 34 -15.77 -10.12 22.18
CA PRO A 34 -16.60 -8.91 22.29
C PRO A 34 -15.83 -7.58 22.23
N LEU A 35 -14.63 -7.53 22.81
CA LEU A 35 -13.75 -6.37 22.80
C LEU A 35 -12.32 -6.81 22.49
N ALA A 36 -11.91 -6.71 21.22
CA ALA A 36 -10.58 -7.15 20.77
C ALA A 36 -10.15 -6.44 19.48
N ALA A 37 -8.84 -6.30 19.30
CA ALA A 37 -8.21 -5.75 18.09
C ALA A 37 -8.77 -4.37 17.62
N GLY A 38 -9.30 -3.58 18.55
CA GLY A 38 -9.92 -2.27 18.29
C GLY A 38 -11.42 -2.32 17.98
N PHE A 39 -12.03 -3.51 17.86
CA PHE A 39 -13.47 -3.68 17.69
C PHE A 39 -14.21 -3.79 19.02
N VAL A 40 -15.44 -3.27 19.03
CA VAL A 40 -16.43 -3.46 20.08
C VAL A 40 -17.72 -3.97 19.44
N GLY A 41 -18.15 -5.17 19.80
CA GLY A 41 -19.34 -5.80 19.20
C GLY A 41 -19.11 -6.22 17.74
N GLN A 42 -20.17 -6.08 16.91
CA GLN A 42 -20.20 -6.49 15.49
C GLN A 42 -19.74 -7.95 15.28
N ALA A 43 -20.12 -8.86 16.19
CA ALA A 43 -19.64 -10.24 16.23
C ALA A 43 -19.87 -10.98 14.91
N ALA A 44 -21.13 -11.03 14.43
CA ALA A 44 -21.49 -11.74 13.21
C ALA A 44 -20.71 -11.23 11.97
N ALA A 45 -20.56 -9.92 11.82
CA ALA A 45 -19.81 -9.34 10.70
C ALA A 45 -18.31 -9.68 10.76
N ARG A 46 -17.73 -9.73 11.97
CA ARG A 46 -16.32 -10.09 12.20
C ARG A 46 -16.06 -11.57 11.97
N GLU A 47 -16.91 -12.45 12.47
CA GLU A 47 -16.83 -13.90 12.27
C GLU A 47 -16.91 -14.22 10.77
N ALA A 48 -17.89 -13.62 10.09
CA ALA A 48 -18.07 -13.81 8.67
C ALA A 48 -16.89 -13.24 7.84
N ALA A 49 -16.33 -12.10 8.26
CA ALA A 49 -15.07 -11.59 7.71
C ALA A 49 -13.89 -12.55 7.93
N GLY A 50 -13.83 -13.26 9.06
CA GLY A 50 -12.85 -14.31 9.32
C GLY A 50 -12.93 -15.44 8.30
N VAL A 51 -14.13 -15.92 8.02
CA VAL A 51 -14.37 -16.92 6.96
C VAL A 51 -13.90 -16.41 5.60
N VAL A 52 -14.12 -15.12 5.29
CA VAL A 52 -13.61 -14.52 4.06
C VAL A 52 -12.09 -14.45 4.03
N VAL A 53 -11.43 -14.08 5.13
CA VAL A 53 -9.96 -14.11 5.23
C VAL A 53 -9.43 -15.52 4.96
N ASP A 54 -10.07 -16.55 5.51
CA ASP A 54 -9.68 -17.94 5.25
C ASP A 54 -9.91 -18.35 3.79
N MET A 55 -11.02 -17.94 3.17
CA MET A 55 -11.26 -18.14 1.74
C MET A 55 -10.21 -17.43 0.86
N ILE A 56 -9.77 -16.24 1.27
CA ILE A 56 -8.70 -15.48 0.60
C ILE A 56 -7.38 -16.25 0.69
N ARG A 57 -6.99 -16.67 1.90
CA ARG A 57 -5.76 -17.46 2.14
C ARG A 57 -5.77 -18.78 1.34
N GLN A 58 -6.94 -19.40 1.19
CA GLN A 58 -7.14 -20.60 0.38
C GLN A 58 -7.29 -20.33 -1.13
N ARG A 59 -7.15 -19.08 -1.59
CA ARG A 59 -7.31 -18.65 -3.00
C ARG A 59 -8.67 -18.97 -3.62
N LYS A 60 -9.72 -19.11 -2.81
CA LYS A 60 -11.11 -19.40 -3.25
C LYS A 60 -11.93 -18.16 -3.60
N MET A 61 -11.31 -16.98 -3.51
CA MET A 61 -11.95 -15.68 -3.80
C MET A 61 -11.66 -15.12 -5.19
N ALA A 62 -11.01 -15.88 -6.08
CA ALA A 62 -10.76 -15.46 -7.46
C ALA A 62 -12.07 -15.08 -8.18
N GLY A 63 -12.10 -13.90 -8.80
CA GLY A 63 -13.28 -13.38 -9.49
C GLY A 63 -14.45 -12.99 -8.59
N ARG A 64 -14.25 -12.84 -7.27
CA ARG A 64 -15.30 -12.45 -6.32
C ARG A 64 -14.98 -11.11 -5.67
N ALA A 65 -16.02 -10.31 -5.47
CA ALA A 65 -15.95 -9.10 -4.66
C ALA A 65 -16.70 -9.30 -3.33
N LEU A 66 -16.37 -8.49 -2.34
CA LEU A 66 -17.10 -8.43 -1.08
C LEU A 66 -18.02 -7.21 -1.06
N LEU A 67 -19.24 -7.34 -0.55
CA LEU A 67 -20.16 -6.23 -0.35
C LEU A 67 -20.48 -6.07 1.14
N LEU A 68 -20.12 -4.93 1.71
CA LEU A 68 -20.48 -4.50 3.06
C LEU A 68 -21.71 -3.60 2.99
N ALA A 69 -22.85 -4.07 3.47
CA ALA A 69 -24.12 -3.34 3.39
C ALA A 69 -24.66 -3.04 4.79
N GLY A 70 -24.91 -1.76 5.09
CA GLY A 70 -25.56 -1.38 6.34
C GLY A 70 -25.53 0.12 6.58
N PRO A 71 -26.21 0.63 7.62
CA PRO A 71 -26.33 2.06 7.90
C PRO A 71 -24.98 2.80 7.98
N PRO A 72 -24.93 4.12 7.75
CA PRO A 72 -23.70 4.89 7.96
C PRO A 72 -23.22 4.78 9.41
N GLY A 73 -21.90 4.76 9.62
CA GLY A 73 -21.30 4.69 10.96
C GLY A 73 -21.24 3.30 11.61
N THR A 74 -21.69 2.23 10.95
CA THR A 74 -21.67 0.86 11.51
C THR A 74 -20.34 0.11 11.42
N GLY A 75 -19.26 0.79 11.04
CA GLY A 75 -17.91 0.19 11.03
C GLY A 75 -17.55 -0.59 9.77
N LYS A 76 -18.21 -0.38 8.63
CA LYS A 76 -17.85 -1.02 7.33
C LYS A 76 -16.39 -0.79 6.94
N THR A 77 -15.92 0.45 6.96
CA THR A 77 -14.52 0.81 6.68
C THR A 77 -13.56 0.19 7.69
N ALA A 78 -13.96 0.14 8.97
CA ALA A 78 -13.17 -0.52 10.01
C ALA A 78 -13.05 -2.02 9.74
N LEU A 79 -14.13 -2.71 9.34
CA LEU A 79 -14.12 -4.13 9.00
C LEU A 79 -13.23 -4.42 7.79
N ALA A 80 -13.31 -3.59 6.74
CA ALA A 80 -12.44 -3.71 5.57
C ALA A 80 -10.95 -3.56 5.93
N LEU A 81 -10.61 -2.60 6.80
CA LEU A 81 -9.26 -2.45 7.32
C LEU A 81 -8.85 -3.65 8.20
N GLY A 82 -9.76 -4.15 9.03
CA GLY A 82 -9.55 -5.34 9.85
C GLY A 82 -9.23 -6.57 9.01
N ILE A 83 -9.95 -6.81 7.91
CA ILE A 83 -9.65 -7.86 6.92
C ILE A 83 -8.23 -7.68 6.38
N SER A 84 -7.86 -6.46 5.98
CA SER A 84 -6.51 -6.19 5.47
C SER A 84 -5.41 -6.51 6.49
N GLN A 85 -5.60 -6.12 7.76
CA GLN A 85 -4.64 -6.38 8.84
C GLN A 85 -4.53 -7.88 9.14
N GLU A 86 -5.65 -8.61 9.05
CA GLU A 86 -5.69 -10.06 9.26
C GLU A 86 -4.96 -10.82 8.13
N LEU A 87 -5.00 -10.31 6.90
CA LEU A 87 -4.20 -10.85 5.80
C LEU A 87 -2.70 -10.57 5.99
N GLY A 88 -2.36 -9.45 6.64
CA GLY A 88 -1.03 -9.16 7.12
C GLY A 88 -0.77 -7.65 7.24
N SER A 89 0.09 -7.26 8.20
CA SER A 89 0.43 -5.85 8.47
C SER A 89 1.08 -5.11 7.29
N LYS A 90 1.62 -5.86 6.32
CA LYS A 90 2.27 -5.34 5.10
C LYS A 90 1.40 -5.45 3.85
N VAL A 91 0.15 -5.89 3.98
CA VAL A 91 -0.79 -5.98 2.87
C VAL A 91 -1.25 -4.56 2.51
N PRO A 92 -1.13 -4.12 1.25
CA PRO A 92 -1.58 -2.80 0.84
C PRO A 92 -3.09 -2.62 1.03
N PHE A 93 -3.49 -1.55 1.72
CA PHE A 93 -4.90 -1.17 1.86
C PHE A 93 -5.15 0.14 1.11
N CYS A 94 -6.00 0.11 0.09
CA CYS A 94 -6.35 1.26 -0.73
C CYS A 94 -7.82 1.65 -0.56
N PRO A 95 -8.13 2.63 0.31
CA PRO A 95 -9.49 3.16 0.43
C PRO A 95 -9.77 4.25 -0.62
N MET A 96 -10.87 4.12 -1.34
CA MET A 96 -11.43 5.13 -2.24
C MET A 96 -12.93 5.28 -2.02
N VAL A 97 -13.49 6.44 -2.35
CA VAL A 97 -14.94 6.66 -2.38
C VAL A 97 -15.40 6.57 -3.84
N GLY A 98 -16.58 6.00 -4.09
CA GLY A 98 -17.13 5.81 -5.42
C GLY A 98 -17.21 7.10 -6.23
N SER A 99 -17.44 8.25 -5.58
CA SER A 99 -17.44 9.56 -6.23
C SER A 99 -16.07 10.04 -6.73
N GLU A 100 -14.95 9.48 -6.25
CA GLU A 100 -13.60 9.87 -6.70
C GLU A 100 -13.29 9.46 -8.14
N VAL A 101 -14.05 8.53 -8.72
CA VAL A 101 -13.85 8.11 -10.12
C VAL A 101 -14.22 9.22 -11.10
N TYR A 102 -15.07 10.17 -10.69
CA TYR A 102 -15.49 11.27 -11.54
C TYR A 102 -14.45 12.39 -11.51
N SER A 103 -13.70 12.53 -12.61
CA SER A 103 -12.71 13.58 -12.80
C SER A 103 -12.93 14.27 -14.14
N SER A 104 -12.65 15.58 -14.20
CA SER A 104 -12.63 16.35 -15.45
C SER A 104 -11.33 16.19 -16.23
N GLU A 105 -10.24 15.76 -15.56
CA GLU A 105 -8.90 15.65 -16.16
C GLU A 105 -8.58 14.24 -16.64
N VAL A 106 -9.19 13.22 -16.01
CA VAL A 106 -8.81 11.81 -16.16
C VAL A 106 -10.06 10.95 -16.36
N LYS A 107 -9.98 9.94 -17.23
CA LYS A 107 -11.07 8.98 -17.45
C LYS A 107 -11.41 8.18 -16.19
N LYS A 108 -12.68 7.80 -16.01
CA LYS A 108 -13.16 7.01 -14.86
C LYS A 108 -12.41 5.69 -14.71
N THR A 109 -12.23 4.97 -15.81
CA THR A 109 -11.52 3.69 -15.88
C THR A 109 -10.05 3.83 -15.52
N GLU A 110 -9.43 4.96 -15.85
CA GLU A 110 -8.04 5.29 -15.48
C GLU A 110 -7.92 5.52 -13.97
N VAL A 111 -8.86 6.26 -13.37
CA VAL A 111 -8.90 6.45 -11.91
C VAL A 111 -9.08 5.11 -11.18
N LEU A 112 -9.96 4.24 -11.68
CA LEU A 112 -10.11 2.88 -11.13
C LEU A 112 -8.82 2.08 -11.28
N MET A 113 -8.23 2.07 -12.47
CA MET A 113 -6.98 1.37 -12.75
C MET A 113 -5.85 1.80 -11.81
N GLU A 114 -5.75 3.10 -11.53
CA GLU A 114 -4.78 3.66 -10.60
C GLU A 114 -4.98 3.08 -9.18
N ASN A 115 -6.22 3.00 -8.70
CA ASN A 115 -6.52 2.44 -7.39
C ASN A 115 -6.31 0.92 -7.32
N PHE A 116 -6.60 0.18 -8.39
CA PHE A 116 -6.21 -1.24 -8.50
C PHE A 116 -4.69 -1.42 -8.39
N ARG A 117 -3.90 -0.56 -9.06
CA ARG A 117 -2.43 -0.59 -8.99
C ARG A 117 -1.87 -0.18 -7.63
N ARG A 118 -2.55 0.72 -6.90
CA ARG A 118 -2.24 1.08 -5.50
C ARG A 118 -2.50 -0.08 -4.54
N ALA A 119 -3.48 -0.92 -4.84
CA ALA A 119 -3.83 -2.09 -4.04
C ALA A 119 -2.96 -3.33 -4.36
N ILE A 120 -2.03 -3.26 -5.32
CA ILE A 120 -1.12 -4.37 -5.62
C ILE A 120 0.28 -3.98 -5.16
N GLY A 121 0.81 -4.73 -4.20
CA GLY A 121 2.15 -4.57 -3.66
C GLY A 121 3.16 -5.43 -4.42
N LEU A 122 4.41 -4.98 -4.43
CA LEU A 122 5.59 -5.70 -4.85
C LEU A 122 6.57 -5.67 -3.69
N ARG A 123 6.85 -6.83 -3.13
CA ARG A 123 7.85 -7.01 -2.08
C ARG A 123 9.16 -7.39 -2.74
N ILE A 124 10.14 -6.50 -2.68
CA ILE A 124 11.47 -6.71 -3.24
C ILE A 124 12.40 -7.08 -2.08
N LYS A 125 13.15 -8.17 -2.24
CA LYS A 125 14.20 -8.59 -1.32
C LYS A 125 15.54 -8.32 -1.98
N GLU A 126 16.27 -7.35 -1.46
CA GLU A 126 17.60 -7.02 -1.94
C GLU A 126 18.64 -7.31 -0.86
N ASN A 127 19.70 -8.04 -1.22
CA ASN A 127 20.86 -8.19 -0.36
C ASN A 127 21.76 -6.98 -0.58
N LYS A 128 21.83 -6.08 0.41
CA LYS A 128 22.76 -4.94 0.37
C LYS A 128 23.97 -5.24 1.26
N GLU A 129 25.16 -5.11 0.68
CA GLU A 129 26.38 -5.01 1.45
C GLU A 129 26.49 -3.55 1.93
N VAL A 130 26.72 -3.36 3.23
CA VAL A 130 26.92 -2.04 3.82
C VAL A 130 28.36 -2.01 4.32
N TYR A 131 29.10 -0.99 3.87
CA TYR A 131 30.46 -0.69 4.29
C TYR A 131 30.45 0.60 5.12
N GLU A 132 31.51 0.93 5.86
CA GLU A 132 31.64 2.19 6.61
C GLU A 132 32.90 2.96 6.11
N GLY A 133 32.84 4.29 5.97
CA GLY A 133 33.92 5.17 5.44
C GLY A 133 33.37 6.33 4.56
N GLU A 134 34.02 7.45 4.22
CA GLU A 134 35.10 8.24 4.82
C GLU A 134 34.52 9.54 5.42
N VAL A 135 34.90 9.90 6.65
CA VAL A 135 34.83 11.27 7.21
C VAL A 135 35.94 11.42 8.27
N ALA A 136 36.24 12.66 8.66
CA ALA A 136 37.25 13.03 9.66
C ALA A 136 37.20 12.16 10.93
N VAL A 137 38.36 12.04 11.59
CA VAL A 137 38.52 11.26 12.83
C VAL A 137 37.45 11.68 13.84
N GLY A 138 36.47 10.80 14.08
CA GLY A 138 35.42 10.98 15.08
C GLY A 138 33.97 10.99 14.57
N ASP A 139 33.71 10.94 13.26
CA ASP A 139 32.34 10.87 12.72
C ASP A 139 31.83 9.43 12.51
N VAL A 140 30.51 9.24 12.61
CA VAL A 140 29.79 7.97 12.35
C VAL A 140 29.06 8.07 11.01
N ILE A 141 29.27 7.10 10.12
CA ILE A 141 28.82 7.13 8.72
C ILE A 141 28.40 5.77 8.19
N TYR A 142 27.61 5.76 7.10
CA TYR A 142 27.21 4.57 6.35
C TYR A 142 27.62 4.68 4.87
N ILE A 143 28.20 3.61 4.30
CA ILE A 143 28.44 3.46 2.85
C ILE A 143 27.52 2.38 2.29
N GLU A 144 26.85 2.71 1.20
CA GLU A 144 26.16 1.75 0.37
C GLU A 144 27.12 1.09 -0.64
N ALA A 145 27.28 -0.23 -0.60
CA ALA A 145 28.16 -0.95 -1.54
C ALA A 145 27.77 -0.80 -3.01
N ASN A 146 26.47 -0.84 -3.28
CA ASN A 146 25.95 -0.93 -4.64
C ASN A 146 26.00 0.41 -5.38
N SER A 147 25.86 1.52 -4.65
CA SER A 147 25.83 2.88 -5.19
C SER A 147 27.13 3.65 -4.93
N GLY A 148 27.93 3.23 -3.94
CA GLY A 148 29.06 3.99 -3.42
C GLY A 148 28.64 5.23 -2.62
N ALA A 149 27.35 5.40 -2.32
CA ALA A 149 26.85 6.57 -1.61
C ALA A 149 27.28 6.54 -0.14
N VAL A 150 27.81 7.66 0.35
CA VAL A 150 28.23 7.86 1.75
C VAL A 150 27.25 8.77 2.45
N LYS A 151 26.72 8.34 3.60
CA LYS A 151 25.79 9.12 4.43
C LYS A 151 26.38 9.36 5.81
N ARG A 152 26.61 10.64 6.14
CA ARG A 152 27.02 11.07 7.49
C ARG A 152 25.84 10.97 8.46
N VAL A 153 26.03 10.27 9.58
CA VAL A 153 24.99 10.07 10.61
C VAL A 153 25.11 11.15 11.69
N GLY A 154 26.34 11.49 12.06
CA GLY A 154 26.62 12.46 13.11
C GLY A 154 28.00 12.26 13.69
N ARG A 155 28.31 13.00 14.74
CA ARG A 155 29.60 12.93 15.42
C ARG A 155 29.57 11.91 16.55
N SER A 156 30.64 11.16 16.74
CA SER A 156 30.69 10.14 17.79
C SER A 156 30.67 10.77 19.18
N ASN A 157 29.86 10.22 20.07
CA ASN A 157 29.82 10.59 21.49
C ASN A 157 31.18 10.52 22.19
N ALA A 158 32.14 9.75 21.66
CA ALA A 158 33.50 9.67 22.20
C ALA A 158 34.29 10.98 22.08
N PHE A 159 33.85 11.89 21.20
CA PHE A 159 34.45 13.20 20.95
C PHE A 159 33.61 14.36 21.49
N ALA A 160 32.51 14.07 22.21
CA ALA A 160 31.71 15.08 22.89
C ALA A 160 32.53 15.69 24.02
N THR A 161 32.86 16.98 23.92
CA THR A 161 33.41 17.74 25.05
C THR A 161 32.28 18.40 25.82
N GLU A 162 32.39 18.50 27.16
CA GLU A 162 31.36 19.09 28.03
C GLU A 162 31.06 20.58 27.73
N PHE A 163 31.87 21.23 26.87
CA PHE A 163 31.80 22.64 26.52
C PHE A 163 31.61 22.91 25.03
N ASP A 164 31.04 21.97 24.28
CA ASP A 164 30.79 22.18 22.87
C ASP A 164 29.52 23.03 22.65
N LEU A 165 29.71 24.23 22.07
CA LEU A 165 28.63 25.15 21.70
C LEU A 165 28.10 24.86 20.28
N GLU A 166 28.65 23.86 19.59
CA GLU A 166 28.23 23.46 18.25
C GLU A 166 26.99 22.55 18.28
N ALA A 167 26.02 22.83 17.42
CA ALA A 167 24.75 22.11 17.30
C ALA A 167 24.86 20.80 16.49
N GLU A 168 25.95 20.04 16.64
CA GLU A 168 26.11 18.76 15.95
C GLU A 168 25.32 17.64 16.66
N GLU A 169 24.65 16.79 15.88
CA GLU A 169 23.94 15.62 16.41
C GLU A 169 24.95 14.53 16.80
N TYR A 170 25.12 14.35 18.11
CA TYR A 170 26.00 13.34 18.69
C TYR A 170 25.33 11.96 18.67
N VAL A 171 26.02 11.00 18.06
CA VAL A 171 25.53 9.64 17.86
C VAL A 171 26.46 8.60 18.50
N PRO A 172 25.91 7.55 19.12
CA PRO A 172 26.72 6.49 19.71
C PRO A 172 27.46 5.70 18.62
N LEU A 173 28.65 5.19 18.96
CA LEU A 173 29.38 4.29 18.07
C LEU A 173 28.52 3.07 17.71
N PRO A 174 28.40 2.71 16.42
CA PRO A 174 27.73 1.50 16.01
C PRO A 174 28.36 0.28 16.69
N LYS A 175 27.51 -0.66 17.13
CA LYS A 175 27.97 -1.91 17.74
C LYS A 175 27.91 -3.04 16.71
N GLY A 176 28.99 -3.81 16.58
CA GLY A 176 29.06 -5.00 15.74
C GLY A 176 30.16 -4.92 14.70
N GLU A 177 30.07 -5.77 13.67
CA GLU A 177 31.01 -5.81 12.56
C GLU A 177 30.78 -4.64 11.59
N VAL A 178 31.89 -4.05 11.12
CA VAL A 178 31.92 -2.95 10.14
C VAL A 178 31.33 -3.37 8.79
N HIS A 179 31.63 -4.58 8.33
CA HIS A 179 31.06 -5.13 7.12
C HIS A 179 29.85 -5.98 7.47
N LYS A 180 28.65 -5.48 7.14
CA LYS A 180 27.41 -6.19 7.42
C LYS A 180 26.61 -6.41 6.15
N LYS A 181 26.25 -7.68 5.91
CA LYS A 181 25.25 -8.04 4.91
C LYS A 181 23.87 -7.84 5.52
N LYS A 182 23.08 -6.93 4.96
CA LYS A 182 21.72 -6.68 5.40
C LYS A 182 20.76 -7.01 4.26
N GLU A 183 19.86 -7.95 4.52
CA GLU A 183 18.70 -8.16 3.65
C GLU A 183 17.74 -6.98 3.87
N ILE A 184 17.55 -6.16 2.84
CA ILE A 184 16.60 -5.05 2.86
C ILE A 184 15.36 -5.50 2.12
N VAL A 185 14.25 -5.55 2.85
CA VAL A 185 12.93 -5.82 2.28
C VAL A 185 12.25 -4.49 2.02
N GLN A 186 12.00 -4.19 0.75
CA GLN A 186 11.27 -2.99 0.33
C GLN A 186 9.87 -3.38 -0.15
N ASP A 187 8.85 -2.80 0.48
CA ASP A 187 7.46 -2.98 0.09
C ASP A 187 7.02 -1.73 -0.72
N VAL A 188 6.76 -1.88 -2.02
CA VAL A 188 6.31 -0.80 -2.93
C VAL A 188 5.01 -1.18 -3.63
N THR A 189 4.17 -0.23 -4.01
CA THR A 189 2.99 -0.55 -4.85
C THR A 189 3.30 -0.41 -6.34
N LEU A 190 2.54 -1.08 -7.21
CA LEU A 190 2.69 -0.88 -8.65
C LEU A 190 2.40 0.57 -9.07
N HIS A 191 1.52 1.26 -8.33
CA HIS A 191 1.28 2.68 -8.54
C HIS A 191 2.52 3.54 -8.19
N ASP A 192 3.22 3.24 -7.10
CA ASP A 192 4.45 3.96 -6.73
C ASP A 192 5.51 3.84 -7.84
N LEU A 193 5.67 2.65 -8.42
CA LEU A 193 6.53 2.42 -9.58
C LEU A 193 6.09 3.25 -10.80
N HIS A 194 4.79 3.30 -11.09
CA HIS A 194 4.28 4.13 -12.18
C HIS A 194 4.56 5.62 -11.96
N ALA A 195 4.32 6.11 -10.73
CA ALA A 195 4.50 7.53 -10.40
C ALA A 195 5.96 7.96 -10.46
N ALA A 196 6.88 7.13 -9.94
CA ALA A 196 8.32 7.40 -9.97
C ALA A 196 8.88 7.49 -11.39
N ASN A 197 8.34 6.69 -12.32
CA ASN A 197 8.83 6.64 -13.70
C ASN A 197 8.09 7.59 -14.65
N ALA A 198 6.83 7.95 -14.35
CA ALA A 198 6.11 8.98 -15.08
C ALA A 198 6.64 10.40 -14.77
N ARG A 199 7.29 10.58 -13.61
CA ARG A 199 7.91 11.84 -13.18
C ARG A 199 9.33 11.55 -12.68
N PRO A 200 10.33 11.43 -13.57
CA PRO A 200 11.71 11.23 -13.14
C PRO A 200 12.14 12.39 -12.22
N GLN A 201 12.30 12.10 -10.92
CA GLN A 201 12.90 13.01 -9.95
C GLN A 201 14.41 13.05 -10.19
N GLY A 202 14.86 13.78 -11.21
CA GLY A 202 16.29 13.77 -11.54
C GLY A 202 16.76 14.69 -12.65
N GLY A 203 15.90 15.53 -13.24
CA GLY A 203 16.37 16.57 -14.15
C GLY A 203 17.05 17.69 -13.36
N GLN A 204 18.33 17.99 -13.64
CA GLN A 204 19.03 19.19 -13.19
C GLN A 204 18.54 20.47 -13.91
N ASP A 205 17.47 20.39 -14.70
CA ASP A 205 16.99 21.51 -15.49
C ASP A 205 16.08 22.43 -14.69
N ILE A 206 16.16 23.74 -15.00
CA ILE A 206 15.29 24.78 -14.43
C ILE A 206 13.81 24.44 -14.61
N LEU A 207 13.46 23.69 -15.68
CA LEU A 207 12.10 23.25 -15.98
C LEU A 207 11.59 22.16 -15.01
N SER A 208 12.44 21.23 -14.56
CA SER A 208 12.06 20.22 -13.55
C SER A 208 11.90 20.83 -12.16
N LEU A 209 12.71 21.85 -11.83
CA LEU A 209 12.53 22.65 -10.62
C LEU A 209 11.23 23.47 -10.64
N MET A 210 10.90 24.10 -11.77
CA MET A 210 9.60 24.78 -11.93
C MET A 210 8.42 23.80 -11.91
N GLY A 211 8.59 22.61 -12.48
CA GLY A 211 7.59 21.54 -12.45
C GLY A 211 7.28 21.02 -11.05
N GLN A 212 8.25 21.03 -10.13
CA GLN A 212 8.05 20.70 -8.71
C GLN A 212 7.30 21.80 -7.94
N MET A 213 7.45 23.07 -8.36
CA MET A 213 6.73 24.21 -7.78
C MET A 213 5.30 24.38 -8.31
N MET A 214 5.00 23.87 -9.50
CA MET A 214 3.64 23.87 -10.05
C MET A 214 2.79 22.73 -9.47
N LYS A 215 1.50 23.01 -9.26
CA LYS A 215 0.54 21.98 -8.82
C LYS A 215 0.59 20.80 -9.79
N PRO A 216 0.86 19.58 -9.32
CA PRO A 216 0.95 18.43 -10.20
C PRO A 216 -0.42 18.12 -10.81
N ARG A 217 -0.55 18.28 -12.13
CA ARG A 217 -1.73 17.79 -12.86
C ARG A 217 -1.76 16.26 -12.83
N LYS A 218 -2.96 15.68 -12.75
CA LYS A 218 -3.10 14.24 -12.93
C LYS A 218 -2.93 13.93 -14.42
N THR A 219 -1.84 13.26 -14.76
CA THR A 219 -1.58 12.82 -16.14
C THR A 219 -1.89 11.34 -16.26
N GLU A 220 -2.64 10.96 -17.30
CA GLU A 220 -2.89 9.55 -17.61
C GLU A 220 -1.56 8.82 -17.84
N ILE A 221 -1.42 7.63 -17.26
CA ILE A 221 -0.21 6.83 -17.45
C ILE A 221 -0.35 6.13 -18.79
N THR A 222 0.62 6.34 -19.69
CA THR A 222 0.58 5.70 -21.02
C THR A 222 0.66 4.17 -20.91
N ASP A 223 -0.05 3.47 -21.79
CA ASP A 223 -0.01 2.00 -21.84
C ASP A 223 1.39 1.45 -22.14
N LYS A 224 2.21 2.20 -22.87
CA LYS A 224 3.62 1.86 -23.12
C LYS A 224 4.40 1.77 -21.81
N LEU A 225 4.31 2.78 -20.94
CA LEU A 225 4.97 2.79 -19.65
C LEU A 225 4.47 1.63 -18.77
N ARG A 226 3.18 1.32 -18.80
CA ARG A 226 2.63 0.17 -18.06
C ARG A 226 3.18 -1.16 -18.53
N GLN A 227 3.28 -1.36 -19.83
CA GLN A 227 3.84 -2.59 -20.41
C GLN A 227 5.31 -2.74 -20.04
N GLU A 228 6.07 -1.64 -20.06
CA GLU A 228 7.47 -1.64 -19.63
C GLU A 228 7.61 -2.00 -18.15
N ILE A 229 6.81 -1.38 -17.28
CA ILE A 229 6.83 -1.69 -15.84
C ILE A 229 6.41 -3.14 -15.60
N ASN A 230 5.36 -3.64 -16.26
CA ASN A 230 4.97 -5.05 -16.13
C ASN A 230 6.08 -6.01 -16.56
N LYS A 231 6.85 -5.68 -17.63
CA LYS A 231 8.00 -6.49 -18.06
C LYS A 231 9.11 -6.51 -17.00
N VAL A 232 9.40 -5.36 -16.38
CA VAL A 232 10.41 -5.27 -15.31
C VAL A 232 9.95 -6.04 -14.07
N VAL A 233 8.70 -5.85 -13.65
CA VAL A 233 8.11 -6.55 -12.50
C VAL A 233 8.14 -8.07 -12.70
N ASN A 234 7.72 -8.56 -13.86
CA ASN A 234 7.75 -9.99 -14.16
C ASN A 234 9.18 -10.54 -14.13
N ARG A 235 10.16 -9.81 -14.67
CA ARG A 235 11.57 -10.21 -14.59
C ARG A 235 12.04 -10.39 -13.14
N TYR A 236 11.71 -9.45 -12.26
CA TYR A 236 12.12 -9.52 -10.85
C TYR A 236 11.46 -10.69 -10.11
N ILE A 237 10.23 -11.06 -10.52
CA ILE A 237 9.53 -12.23 -10.00
C ILE A 237 10.19 -13.52 -10.50
N ASP A 238 10.50 -13.59 -11.80
CA ASP A 238 11.13 -14.75 -12.44
C ASP A 238 12.56 -14.99 -11.89
N GLU A 239 13.28 -13.92 -11.56
CA GLU A 239 14.59 -13.96 -10.89
C GLU A 239 14.49 -14.29 -9.38
N GLY A 240 13.29 -14.33 -8.80
CA GLY A 240 13.06 -14.59 -7.39
C GLY A 240 13.44 -13.44 -6.45
N VAL A 241 13.70 -12.25 -6.99
CA VAL A 241 14.07 -11.03 -6.26
C VAL A 241 12.83 -10.33 -5.69
N ALA A 242 11.66 -10.53 -6.31
CA ALA A 242 10.42 -9.91 -5.87
C ALA A 242 9.21 -10.85 -5.84
N GLU A 243 8.25 -10.52 -4.99
CA GLU A 243 6.97 -11.23 -4.84
C GLU A 243 5.82 -10.22 -4.96
N LEU A 244 4.78 -10.56 -5.74
CA LEU A 244 3.55 -9.77 -5.77
C LEU A 244 2.69 -10.09 -4.56
N VAL A 245 2.25 -9.04 -3.88
CA VAL A 245 1.37 -9.11 -2.71
C VAL A 245 0.02 -8.47 -3.09
N PRO A 246 -1.01 -9.27 -3.38
CA PRO A 246 -2.36 -8.76 -3.59
C PRO A 246 -2.86 -8.09 -2.30
N GLY A 247 -3.25 -6.83 -2.41
CA GLY A 247 -3.81 -6.06 -1.30
C GLY A 247 -5.34 -6.07 -1.27
N VAL A 248 -5.87 -5.04 -0.62
CA VAL A 248 -7.31 -4.80 -0.49
C VAL A 248 -7.65 -3.44 -1.10
N LEU A 249 -8.57 -3.43 -2.06
CA LEU A 249 -9.17 -2.22 -2.63
C LEU A 249 -10.55 -2.04 -1.98
N PHE A 250 -10.68 -1.03 -1.12
CA PHE A 250 -11.94 -0.69 -0.47
C PHE A 250 -12.60 0.48 -1.20
N ILE A 251 -13.82 0.28 -1.69
CA ILE A 251 -14.61 1.28 -2.39
C ILE A 251 -15.85 1.60 -1.57
N ASP A 252 -15.82 2.74 -0.88
CA ASP A 252 -16.98 3.26 -0.16
C ASP A 252 -17.99 3.90 -1.10
N GLU A 253 -19.24 4.01 -0.68
CA GLU A 253 -20.33 4.59 -1.48
C GLU A 253 -20.41 4.00 -2.90
N VAL A 254 -20.36 2.67 -3.02
CA VAL A 254 -20.34 1.97 -4.32
C VAL A 254 -21.54 2.32 -5.21
N HIS A 255 -22.66 2.75 -4.62
CA HIS A 255 -23.85 3.21 -5.36
C HIS A 255 -23.61 4.45 -6.22
N MET A 256 -22.48 5.15 -6.04
CA MET A 256 -22.04 6.25 -6.90
C MET A 256 -21.38 5.77 -8.19
N LEU A 257 -20.98 4.50 -8.29
CA LEU A 257 -20.39 3.94 -9.50
C LEU A 257 -21.45 3.61 -10.55
N ASP A 258 -21.09 3.81 -11.82
CA ASP A 258 -21.93 3.45 -12.97
C ASP A 258 -21.58 2.06 -13.52
N MET A 259 -22.35 1.61 -14.53
CA MET A 259 -22.15 0.30 -15.16
C MET A 259 -20.77 0.15 -15.83
N GLU A 260 -20.16 1.24 -16.31
CA GLU A 260 -18.83 1.21 -16.92
C GLU A 260 -17.77 0.85 -15.87
N CYS A 261 -17.85 1.45 -14.69
CA CYS A 261 -16.99 1.14 -13.54
C CYS A 261 -17.11 -0.31 -13.10
N PHE A 262 -18.33 -0.85 -13.07
CA PHE A 262 -18.61 -2.24 -12.71
C PHE A 262 -18.10 -3.23 -13.78
N SER A 263 -18.25 -2.91 -15.06
CA SER A 263 -17.73 -3.71 -16.16
C SER A 263 -16.20 -3.79 -16.11
N TYR A 264 -15.54 -2.65 -15.88
CA TYR A 264 -14.09 -2.60 -15.70
C TYR A 264 -13.64 -3.45 -14.50
N SER A 265 -14.29 -3.28 -13.35
CA SER A 265 -13.93 -3.99 -12.12
C SER A 265 -14.11 -5.51 -12.24
N ASN A 266 -15.14 -5.98 -12.96
CA ASN A 266 -15.34 -7.40 -13.25
C ASN A 266 -14.18 -7.97 -14.06
N ARG A 267 -13.79 -7.29 -15.13
CA ARG A 267 -12.63 -7.68 -15.94
C ARG A 267 -11.33 -7.66 -15.14
N ALA A 268 -11.17 -6.70 -14.22
CA ALA A 268 -9.99 -6.64 -13.36
C ALA A 268 -9.96 -7.79 -12.33
N LEU A 269 -11.11 -8.27 -11.86
CA LEU A 269 -11.24 -9.38 -10.91
C LEU A 269 -10.97 -10.76 -11.54
N GLU A 270 -11.02 -10.88 -12.87
CA GLU A 270 -10.64 -12.11 -13.58
C GLU A 270 -9.14 -12.42 -13.49
N SER A 271 -8.32 -11.39 -13.22
CA SER A 271 -6.88 -11.57 -13.01
C SER A 271 -6.61 -12.35 -11.73
N SER A 272 -5.73 -13.36 -11.78
CA SER A 272 -5.30 -14.13 -10.61
C SER A 272 -4.54 -13.30 -9.57
N LEU A 273 -4.02 -12.15 -9.97
CA LEU A 273 -3.26 -11.21 -9.14
C LEU A 273 -4.09 -9.97 -8.77
N SER A 274 -5.41 -10.03 -9.00
CA SER A 274 -6.32 -8.95 -8.62
C SER A 274 -6.34 -8.79 -7.09
N PRO A 275 -6.31 -7.55 -6.57
CA PRO A 275 -6.52 -7.31 -5.16
C PRO A 275 -7.95 -7.72 -4.76
N ILE A 276 -8.16 -7.93 -3.47
CA ILE A 276 -9.51 -8.17 -2.96
C ILE A 276 -10.30 -6.87 -3.03
N VAL A 277 -11.38 -6.87 -3.79
CA VAL A 277 -12.27 -5.71 -3.92
C VAL A 277 -13.37 -5.81 -2.88
N ILE A 278 -13.45 -4.82 -2.00
CA ILE A 278 -14.49 -4.67 -0.98
C ILE A 278 -15.30 -3.42 -1.30
N PHE A 279 -16.56 -3.61 -1.68
CA PHE A 279 -17.53 -2.54 -1.85
C PHE A 279 -18.26 -2.27 -0.54
N ALA A 280 -18.56 -1.00 -0.25
CA ALA A 280 -19.45 -0.62 0.84
C ALA A 280 -20.63 0.21 0.33
N THR A 281 -21.80 -0.03 0.91
CA THR A 281 -23.01 0.75 0.66
C THR A 281 -23.76 1.04 1.95
N ASN A 282 -24.28 2.27 2.04
CA ASN A 282 -25.19 2.69 3.10
C ASN A 282 -26.66 2.44 2.75
N ALA A 283 -26.95 2.11 1.48
CA ALA A 283 -28.31 1.92 1.01
C ALA A 283 -28.80 0.51 1.33
N THR A 284 -29.50 0.37 2.45
CA THR A 284 -30.15 -0.90 2.86
C THR A 284 -31.48 -1.16 2.14
N ASN A 285 -32.05 -0.18 1.43
CA ASN A 285 -33.44 -0.25 0.92
C ASN A 285 -33.65 0.05 -0.57
N ARG A 286 -32.59 0.19 -1.38
CA ARG A 286 -32.73 0.11 -2.84
C ARG A 286 -32.22 -1.26 -3.23
N GLY A 287 -33.15 -2.12 -3.68
CA GLY A 287 -32.90 -3.53 -3.97
C GLY A 287 -31.50 -3.72 -4.52
N ILE A 288 -30.72 -4.57 -3.83
CA ILE A 288 -29.36 -4.94 -4.23
C ILE A 288 -29.41 -5.14 -5.73
N CYS A 289 -28.84 -4.20 -6.50
CA CYS A 289 -28.89 -4.31 -7.94
C CYS A 289 -28.22 -5.63 -8.27
N ASN A 290 -28.99 -6.57 -8.82
CA ASN A 290 -28.51 -7.83 -9.39
C ASN A 290 -27.71 -7.52 -10.66
N VAL A 291 -26.74 -6.60 -10.59
CA VAL A 291 -25.62 -6.59 -11.52
C VAL A 291 -24.92 -7.92 -11.24
N GLY A 292 -24.69 -8.75 -12.27
CA GLY A 292 -24.25 -10.15 -12.16
C GLY A 292 -22.86 -10.41 -11.52
N TYR A 293 -22.55 -9.72 -10.44
CA TYR A 293 -21.39 -9.87 -9.59
C TYR A 293 -21.52 -11.14 -8.76
N ARG A 294 -20.50 -12.00 -8.82
CA ARG A 294 -20.29 -13.04 -7.82
C ARG A 294 -19.78 -12.36 -6.55
N GLY A 295 -20.69 -12.03 -5.64
CA GLY A 295 -20.38 -11.32 -4.40
C GLY A 295 -20.63 -12.15 -3.14
N VAL A 296 -19.81 -11.96 -2.11
CA VAL A 296 -20.16 -12.34 -0.73
C VAL A 296 -20.73 -11.08 -0.06
N ILE A 297 -21.94 -11.17 0.49
CA ILE A 297 -22.66 -10.02 1.06
C ILE A 297 -22.64 -10.13 2.58
N PHE A 298 -22.15 -9.09 3.26
CA PHE A 298 -22.24 -8.93 4.71
C PHE A 298 -23.28 -7.86 5.05
N PRO A 299 -24.45 -8.27 5.57
CA PRO A 299 -25.39 -7.33 6.17
C PRO A 299 -24.92 -6.92 7.57
N PHE A 300 -24.82 -5.61 7.81
CA PHE A 300 -24.63 -5.02 9.12
C PHE A 300 -26.01 -4.57 9.61
N THR A 301 -26.59 -5.34 10.53
CA THR A 301 -27.83 -5.03 11.26
C THR A 301 -27.55 -4.16 12.47
#